data_AF-A0A931M421-F1
#
_entry.id   AF-A0A931M421-F1
#
_cell.length_a   1.000
_cell.length_b   1.000
_cell.length_c   1.000
_cell.angle_alpha   90.00
_cell.angle_beta   90.00
_cell.angle_gamma   90.00
#
_symmetry.space_group_name_H-M   'P 1'
#
loop_
_entity.id
_entity.type
_entity.pdbx_description
1 polymer ?
#
loop_
_entity_poly.entity_id
_entity_poly.type
_entity_poly.pdbx_seq_one_letter_code
_entity_poly.pdbx_strand_id
1 'polypeptide(L)'
;MNFEQFTSSGTTFTVQQQKDAYEAYIQQDAYLKNHRGQYAARNGVLLPMLTRMDFSTALDLFRQVGKNRHTLQFRIDIFNVGNMIKHNWGISDIVNTTNPVVFSKVDANNVPVFRMNRINNSINFTTYRKGTLINDVWQAQFGFRYIF
;
A
#
# COMPACT_ATOMS: atom_id res chain seq x y z
N MET A 1 6.98 -14.58 23.63
CA MET A 1 8.06 -14.52 22.61
C MET A 1 9.25 -13.80 23.23
N ASN A 2 10.46 -14.33 23.08
CA ASN A 2 11.68 -13.75 23.65
C ASN A 2 12.32 -12.80 22.64
N PHE A 3 12.63 -11.59 23.09
CA PHE A 3 13.29 -10.56 22.29
C PHE A 3 14.67 -10.24 22.87
N GLU A 4 15.63 -9.89 22.00
CA GLU A 4 16.94 -9.37 22.43
C GLU A 4 17.04 -7.87 22.25
N GLN A 5 17.94 -7.22 22.99
CA GLN A 5 18.33 -5.85 22.65
C GLN A 5 19.09 -5.84 21.32
N PHE A 6 18.78 -4.87 20.46
CA PHE A 6 19.39 -4.76 19.14
C PHE A 6 19.73 -3.31 18.82
N THR A 7 20.97 -3.05 18.40
CA THR A 7 21.41 -1.74 17.95
C THR A 7 21.59 -1.75 16.44
N SER A 8 21.01 -0.77 15.76
CA SER A 8 21.15 -0.63 14.31
C SER A 8 21.04 0.81 13.87
N SER A 9 21.92 1.22 12.95
CA SER A 9 22.00 2.60 12.47
C SER A 9 22.14 3.64 13.59
N GLY A 10 22.87 3.30 14.66
CA GLY A 10 23.07 4.19 15.82
C GLY A 10 21.89 4.26 16.80
N THR A 11 20.78 3.55 16.56
CA THR A 11 19.64 3.45 17.47
C THR A 11 19.64 2.11 18.19
N THR A 12 19.57 2.12 19.51
CA THR A 12 19.43 0.92 20.35
C THR A 12 17.96 0.70 20.70
N PHE A 13 17.44 -0.47 20.33
CA PHE A 13 16.10 -0.93 20.66
C PHE A 13 16.17 -1.91 21.83
N THR A 14 15.61 -1.52 22.96
CA THR A 14 15.58 -2.37 24.16
C THR A 14 14.63 -3.56 23.98
N VAL A 15 14.80 -4.57 24.83
CA VAL A 15 13.89 -5.73 24.86
C VAL A 15 12.44 -5.29 25.08
N GLN A 16 12.22 -4.32 25.98
CA GLN A 16 10.87 -3.83 26.28
C GLN A 16 10.26 -3.11 25.08
N GLN A 17 11.02 -2.24 24.42
CA GLN A 17 10.56 -1.53 23.22
C GLN A 17 10.15 -2.50 22.10
N GLN A 18 10.86 -3.62 21.93
CA GLN A 18 10.48 -4.61 20.94
C GLN A 18 9.22 -5.39 21.31
N LYS A 19 9.04 -5.72 22.60
CA LYS A 19 7.79 -6.33 23.09
C LYS A 19 6.60 -5.39 22.89
N ASP A 20 6.76 -4.12 23.21
CA ASP A 20 5.70 -3.11 23.07
C ASP A 20 5.36 -2.89 21.59
N ALA A 21 6.36 -2.79 20.71
CA ALA A 21 6.15 -2.67 19.27
C ALA A 21 5.45 -3.90 18.68
N TYR A 22 5.81 -5.10 19.13
CA TYR A 22 5.16 -6.34 18.70
C TYR A 22 3.69 -6.41 19.14
N GLU A 23 3.40 -6.05 20.40
CA GLU A 23 2.03 -6.02 20.90
C GLU A 23 1.20 -4.95 20.18
N ALA A 24 1.77 -3.76 19.94
CA ALA A 24 1.11 -2.71 19.15
C ALA A 24 0.81 -3.18 17.72
N TYR A 25 1.73 -3.89 17.07
CA TYR A 25 1.53 -4.46 15.74
C TYR A 25 0.39 -5.49 15.68
N ILE A 26 0.28 -6.35 16.69
CA ILE A 26 -0.84 -7.31 16.81
C ILE A 26 -2.15 -6.57 17.03
N GLN A 27 -2.18 -5.59 17.94
CA GLN A 27 -3.41 -4.92 18.35
C GLN A 27 -4.01 -4.03 17.25
N GLN A 28 -3.17 -3.43 16.40
CA GLN A 28 -3.65 -2.58 15.30
C GLN A 28 -4.26 -3.40 14.14
N ASP A 29 -3.91 -4.68 14.00
CA ASP A 29 -4.43 -5.52 12.93
C ASP A 29 -5.63 -6.35 13.40
N ALA A 30 -6.78 -6.19 12.75
CA ALA A 30 -8.01 -6.88 13.15
C ALA A 30 -7.88 -8.40 13.08
N TYR A 31 -7.16 -8.94 12.09
CA TYR A 31 -6.97 -10.38 11.96
C TYR A 31 -6.01 -10.91 13.02
N LEU A 32 -4.84 -10.30 13.20
CA LEU A 32 -3.84 -10.75 14.17
C LEU A 32 -4.35 -10.62 15.61
N LYS A 33 -5.08 -9.53 15.91
CA LYS A 33 -5.72 -9.34 17.21
C LYS A 33 -6.69 -10.48 17.54
N ASN A 34 -7.53 -10.86 16.58
CA ASN A 34 -8.52 -11.92 16.79
C ASN A 34 -7.92 -13.34 16.82
N HIS A 35 -6.70 -13.51 16.29
CA HIS A 35 -5.98 -14.79 16.27
C HIS A 35 -4.77 -14.78 17.23
N ARG A 36 -4.77 -13.90 18.24
CA ARG A 36 -3.67 -13.81 19.20
C ARG A 36 -3.50 -15.14 19.95
N GLY A 37 -2.27 -15.64 19.98
CA GLY A 37 -1.94 -16.95 20.57
C GLY A 37 -2.18 -18.14 19.65
N GLN A 38 -2.70 -17.93 18.43
CA GLN A 38 -2.85 -18.95 17.40
C GLN A 38 -1.80 -18.77 16.30
N TYR A 39 -1.65 -19.78 15.45
CA TYR A 39 -0.88 -19.65 14.23
C TYR A 39 -1.64 -18.81 13.22
N ALA A 40 -0.96 -17.81 12.64
CA ALA A 40 -1.51 -17.06 11.52
C ALA A 40 -1.68 -18.00 10.31
N ALA A 41 -2.91 -18.16 9.84
CA ALA A 41 -3.19 -18.93 8.64
C ALA A 41 -2.53 -18.32 7.39
N ARG A 42 -2.09 -19.19 6.48
CA ARG A 42 -1.50 -18.79 5.20
C ARG A 42 -2.54 -18.03 4.38
N ASN A 43 -2.20 -16.82 3.93
CA ASN A 43 -3.11 -15.92 3.20
C ASN A 43 -4.41 -15.61 3.96
N GLY A 44 -4.41 -15.71 5.30
CA GLY A 44 -5.60 -15.41 6.12
C GLY A 44 -5.98 -13.93 6.18
N VAL A 45 -5.11 -13.06 5.63
CA VAL A 45 -5.31 -11.63 5.55
C VAL A 45 -5.46 -11.23 4.08
N LEU A 46 -6.51 -10.49 3.77
CA LEU A 46 -6.73 -9.88 2.46
C LEU A 46 -6.41 -8.39 2.53
N LEU A 47 -6.02 -7.81 1.40
CA LEU A 47 -5.84 -6.36 1.32
C LEU A 47 -7.19 -5.64 1.43
N PRO A 48 -7.22 -4.43 2.03
CA PRO A 48 -8.40 -3.59 2.01
C PRO A 48 -8.90 -3.36 0.57
N MET A 49 -10.21 -3.35 0.40
CA MET A 49 -10.83 -3.14 -0.91
C MET A 49 -10.58 -1.70 -1.38
N LEU A 50 -10.07 -1.54 -2.60
CA LEU A 50 -9.80 -0.24 -3.20
C LEU A 50 -10.96 0.18 -4.10
N THR A 51 -11.59 1.31 -3.79
CA THR A 51 -12.54 1.97 -4.68
C THR A 51 -11.85 3.09 -5.44
N ARG A 52 -11.92 3.02 -6.78
CA ARG A 52 -11.37 4.02 -7.70
C ARG A 52 -12.43 4.37 -8.74
N MET A 53 -12.47 5.64 -9.11
CA MET A 53 -13.33 6.15 -10.18
C MET A 53 -12.44 6.81 -11.24
N ASP A 54 -12.70 6.47 -12.50
CA ASP A 54 -12.06 7.06 -13.66
C ASP A 54 -13.13 7.81 -14.48
N PHE A 55 -12.73 8.86 -15.18
CA PHE A 55 -13.61 9.68 -16.02
C PHE A 55 -13.06 9.73 -17.44
N SER A 56 -13.94 9.58 -18.43
CA SER A 56 -13.58 9.66 -19.84
C SER A 56 -14.67 10.41 -20.59
N THR A 57 -14.26 11.32 -21.47
CA THR A 57 -15.17 12.03 -22.36
C THR A 57 -14.52 12.31 -23.71
N ALA A 58 -15.33 12.37 -24.75
CA ALA A 58 -14.91 12.73 -26.10
C ALA A 58 -15.91 13.71 -26.73
N LEU A 59 -15.37 14.71 -27.42
CA LEU A 59 -16.11 15.69 -28.19
C LEU A 59 -15.76 15.53 -29.67
N ASP A 60 -16.79 15.26 -30.47
CA ASP A 60 -16.68 15.17 -31.92
C ASP A 60 -17.20 16.45 -32.58
N LEU A 61 -16.30 17.21 -33.20
CA LEU A 61 -16.63 18.34 -34.05
C LEU A 61 -16.54 17.89 -35.51
N PHE A 62 -17.65 17.94 -36.24
CA PHE A 62 -17.68 17.46 -37.61
C PHE A 62 -18.19 18.51 -38.59
N ARG A 63 -17.67 18.44 -39.82
CA ARG A 63 -18.13 19.26 -40.94
C ARG A 63 -18.10 18.44 -42.22
N GLN A 64 -19.09 18.65 -43.07
CA GLN A 64 -19.10 18.08 -44.41
C GLN A 64 -18.26 18.96 -45.35
N VAL A 65 -17.28 18.35 -46.03
CA VAL A 65 -16.47 18.99 -47.06
C VAL A 65 -16.54 18.13 -48.32
N GLY A 66 -17.24 18.64 -49.33
CA GLY A 66 -17.59 17.85 -50.52
C GLY A 66 -18.49 16.66 -50.17
N LYS A 67 -18.09 15.45 -50.60
CA LYS A 67 -18.84 14.21 -50.34
C LYS A 67 -18.47 13.55 -49.01
N ASN A 68 -17.39 13.99 -48.36
CA ASN A 68 -16.85 13.32 -47.17
C ASN A 68 -17.18 14.12 -45.90
N ARG A 69 -17.38 13.39 -44.80
CA ARG A 69 -17.57 13.98 -43.48
C ARG A 69 -16.25 13.97 -42.74
N HIS A 70 -15.73 15.14 -42.43
CA HIS A 70 -14.51 15.29 -41.67
C HIS A 70 -14.85 15.52 -40.21
N THR A 71 -14.27 14.71 -39.32
CA THR A 71 -14.49 14.82 -37.87
C THR A 71 -13.16 15.04 -37.15
N LEU A 72 -13.13 16.07 -36.31
CA LEU A 72 -12.10 16.34 -35.31
C LEU A 72 -12.62 15.87 -33.96
N GLN A 73 -11.99 14.84 -33.41
CA GLN A 73 -12.32 14.29 -32.10
C GLN A 73 -11.27 14.73 -31.08
N PHE A 74 -11.75 15.33 -29.99
CA PHE A 74 -10.96 15.64 -28.80
C PHE A 74 -11.38 14.72 -27.66
N ARG A 75 -10.43 14.06 -27.02
CA ARG A 75 -10.68 13.13 -25.91
C ARG A 75 -9.90 13.53 -24.67
N ILE A 76 -10.53 13.36 -23.52
CA ILE A 76 -9.91 13.53 -22.21
C ILE A 76 -10.21 12.28 -21.39
N ASP A 77 -9.17 11.64 -20.88
CA ASP A 77 -9.27 10.53 -19.92
C ASP A 77 -8.58 10.96 -18.61
N ILE A 78 -9.30 10.92 -17.49
CA ILE A 78 -8.79 11.20 -16.15
C ILE A 78 -8.91 9.92 -15.34
N PHE A 79 -7.77 9.35 -14.98
CA PHE A 79 -7.71 8.20 -14.10
C PHE A 79 -7.58 8.66 -12.65
N ASN A 80 -8.24 7.95 -11.73
CA ASN A 80 -8.29 8.24 -10.31
C ASN A 80 -8.85 9.64 -9.99
N VAL A 81 -10.03 9.94 -10.51
CA VAL A 81 -10.75 11.21 -10.28
C VAL A 81 -10.97 11.48 -8.79
N GLY A 82 -11.20 10.43 -8.01
CA GLY A 82 -11.28 10.54 -6.55
C GLY A 82 -10.04 11.18 -5.94
N ASN A 83 -8.85 10.75 -6.36
CA ASN A 83 -7.57 11.32 -5.90
C ASN A 83 -7.39 12.79 -6.32
N MET A 84 -7.84 13.15 -7.53
CA MET A 84 -7.82 14.53 -8.01
C MET A 84 -8.67 15.46 -7.14
N ILE A 85 -9.83 14.97 -6.66
CA ILE A 85 -10.74 15.72 -5.78
C ILE A 85 -10.22 15.74 -4.33
N LYS A 86 -9.73 14.61 -3.82
CA LYS A 86 -9.12 14.48 -2.50
C LYS A 86 -7.88 13.61 -2.56
N HIS A 87 -6.75 14.19 -2.14
CA HIS A 87 -5.44 13.54 -2.21
C HIS A 87 -5.35 12.17 -1.50
N ASN A 88 -6.25 11.84 -0.59
CA ASN A 88 -6.25 10.57 0.16
C ASN A 88 -7.23 9.52 -0.40
N TRP A 89 -7.94 9.82 -1.48
CA TRP A 89 -8.88 8.90 -2.11
C TRP A 89 -8.22 8.12 -3.24
N GLY A 90 -8.71 6.88 -3.46
CA GLY A 90 -8.23 6.02 -4.54
C GLY A 90 -6.75 5.62 -4.41
N ILE A 91 -6.18 5.64 -3.20
CA ILE A 91 -4.83 5.14 -2.92
C ILE A 91 -4.91 3.71 -2.39
N SER A 92 -4.18 2.81 -3.04
CA SER A 92 -4.08 1.41 -2.64
C SER A 92 -3.38 1.26 -1.27
N ASP A 93 -3.77 0.24 -0.51
CA ASP A 93 -3.00 -0.22 0.63
C ASP A 93 -2.04 -1.32 0.19
N ILE A 94 -0.80 -1.27 0.69
CA ILE A 94 0.24 -2.28 0.47
C ILE A 94 0.75 -2.79 1.81
N VAL A 95 1.17 -4.06 1.85
CA VAL A 95 1.74 -4.65 3.06
C VAL A 95 3.13 -4.08 3.32
N ASN A 96 3.38 -3.69 4.57
CA ASN A 96 4.67 -3.17 5.02
C ASN A 96 5.75 -4.26 5.03
N THR A 97 5.43 -5.43 5.60
CA THR A 97 6.30 -6.60 5.64
C THR A 97 5.48 -7.86 5.83
N THR A 98 5.91 -8.96 5.22
CA THR A 98 5.35 -10.30 5.47
C THR A 98 6.03 -11.03 6.63
N ASN A 99 7.17 -10.49 7.10
CA ASN A 99 7.96 -11.03 8.20
C ASN A 99 8.19 -9.92 9.25
N PRO A 100 7.19 -9.58 10.08
CA PRO A 100 7.30 -8.51 11.07
C PRO A 100 8.26 -8.86 12.22
N VAL A 101 8.47 -10.15 12.48
CA VAL A 101 9.43 -10.67 13.46
C VAL A 101 10.39 -11.61 12.74
N VAL A 102 11.68 -11.50 13.04
CA VAL A 102 12.72 -12.38 12.49
C VAL A 102 13.45 -13.12 13.61
N PHE A 103 13.82 -14.36 13.33
CA PHE A 103 14.70 -15.12 14.21
C PHE A 103 16.07 -14.44 14.27
N SER A 104 16.66 -14.37 15.47
CA SER A 104 18.00 -13.83 15.66
C SER A 104 18.99 -14.92 16.05
N LYS A 105 18.75 -15.60 17.18
CA LYS A 105 19.65 -16.63 17.71
C LYS A 105 18.91 -17.57 18.65
N VAL A 106 19.57 -18.65 19.02
CA VAL A 106 19.21 -19.47 20.18
C VAL A 106 20.07 -19.02 21.37
N ASP A 107 19.47 -18.81 22.53
CA ASP A 107 20.20 -18.45 23.75
C ASP A 107 20.88 -19.67 24.41
N ALA A 108 21.64 -19.43 25.49
CA ALA A 108 22.36 -20.48 26.21
C ALA A 108 21.44 -21.55 26.85
N ASN A 109 20.15 -21.25 27.01
CA ASN A 109 19.13 -22.17 27.53
C ASN A 109 18.39 -22.91 26.41
N ASN A 110 18.92 -22.86 25.19
CA ASN A 110 18.33 -23.45 23.99
C ASN A 110 16.95 -22.86 23.62
N VAL A 111 16.68 -21.61 24.00
CA VAL A 111 15.43 -20.90 23.70
C VAL A 111 15.63 -19.96 22.51
N PRO A 112 14.75 -20.00 21.49
CA PRO A 112 14.85 -19.10 20.35
C PRO A 112 14.54 -17.66 20.74
N VAL A 113 15.38 -16.75 20.29
CA VAL A 113 15.30 -15.31 20.49
C VAL A 113 15.06 -14.62 19.16
N PHE A 114 14.16 -13.66 19.19
CA PHE A 114 13.67 -12.95 18.01
C PHE A 114 13.96 -11.46 18.11
N ARG A 115 13.80 -10.78 16.99
CA ARG A 115 13.80 -9.32 16.92
C ARG A 115 12.70 -8.82 15.99
N MET A 116 12.19 -7.64 16.28
CA MET A 116 11.30 -6.95 15.33
C MET A 116 12.09 -6.61 14.05
N ASN A 117 11.44 -6.82 12.91
CA ASN A 117 11.96 -6.31 11.65
C ASN A 117 11.94 -4.76 11.67
N ARG A 118 12.68 -4.12 10.76
CA ARG A 118 12.74 -2.66 10.69
C ARG A 118 12.25 -2.19 9.34
N ILE A 119 11.41 -1.15 9.36
CA ILE A 119 10.92 -0.46 8.16
C ILE A 119 11.24 1.01 8.34
N ASN A 120 11.95 1.60 7.39
CA ASN A 120 12.41 2.99 7.45
C ASN A 120 13.08 3.34 8.79
N ASN A 121 14.00 2.48 9.24
CA ASN A 121 14.70 2.55 10.52
C ASN A 121 13.83 2.48 11.80
N SER A 122 12.52 2.27 11.69
CA SER A 122 11.58 2.11 12.81
C SER A 122 11.20 0.65 13.03
N ILE A 123 10.97 0.26 14.29
CA ILE A 123 10.31 -0.99 14.67
C ILE A 123 8.80 -0.83 14.88
N ASN A 124 8.33 0.43 14.92
CA ASN A 124 6.91 0.77 14.99
C ASN A 124 6.40 0.99 13.56
N PHE A 125 5.66 0.01 13.05
CA PHE A 125 4.98 0.05 11.76
C PHE A 125 3.65 -0.72 11.87
N THR A 126 2.75 -0.46 10.94
CA THR A 126 1.43 -1.10 10.83
C THR A 126 1.46 -2.22 9.80
N THR A 127 0.41 -3.05 9.72
CA THR A 127 0.29 -4.09 8.67
C THR A 127 0.37 -3.49 7.28
N TYR A 128 -0.37 -2.40 7.06
CA TYR A 128 -0.49 -1.73 5.77
C TYR A 128 0.10 -0.33 5.80
N ARG A 129 0.54 0.12 4.64
CA ARG A 129 0.83 1.53 4.33
C ARG A 129 0.19 1.89 3.00
N LYS A 130 0.07 3.18 2.72
CA LYS A 130 -0.41 3.67 1.43
C LYS A 130 0.63 3.45 0.33
N GLY A 131 0.16 3.02 -0.84
CA GLY A 131 0.95 2.92 -2.06
C GLY A 131 1.42 4.28 -2.53
N THR A 132 2.53 4.28 -3.29
CA THR A 132 3.14 5.47 -3.87
C THR A 132 3.43 5.27 -5.36
N LEU A 133 2.68 4.38 -6.01
CA LEU A 133 2.84 4.07 -7.42
C LEU A 133 2.06 5.05 -8.28
N ILE A 134 2.32 5.02 -9.59
CA ILE A 134 1.63 5.88 -10.56
C ILE A 134 0.10 5.67 -10.55
N ASN A 135 -0.36 4.49 -10.13
CA ASN A 135 -1.78 4.17 -10.02
C ASN A 135 -2.44 4.77 -8.76
N ASP A 136 -1.65 5.22 -7.78
CA ASP A 136 -2.13 5.82 -6.53
C ASP A 136 -2.33 7.34 -6.66
N VAL A 137 -1.89 7.93 -7.76
CA VAL A 137 -2.09 9.35 -8.10
C VAL A 137 -3.05 9.50 -9.27
N TRP A 138 -3.67 10.68 -9.38
CA TRP A 138 -4.45 11.01 -10.56
C TRP A 138 -3.54 11.24 -11.77
N GLN A 139 -4.06 10.87 -12.95
CA GLN A 139 -3.38 11.05 -14.23
C GLN A 139 -4.40 11.50 -15.26
N ALA A 140 -3.99 12.37 -16.18
CA ALA A 140 -4.82 12.78 -17.31
C ALA A 140 -4.11 12.48 -18.63
N GLN A 141 -4.89 12.02 -19.62
CA GLN A 141 -4.45 11.83 -21.00
C GLN A 141 -5.34 12.64 -21.93
N PHE A 142 -4.72 13.26 -22.92
CA PHE A 142 -5.39 14.07 -23.94
C PHE A 142 -5.18 13.43 -25.30
N GLY A 143 -6.27 13.20 -26.02
CA GLY A 143 -6.26 12.60 -27.35
C GLY A 143 -6.81 13.57 -28.39
N PHE A 144 -6.18 13.56 -29.56
CA PHE A 144 -6.67 14.23 -30.76
C PHE A 144 -6.71 13.23 -31.92
N ARG A 145 -7.84 13.15 -32.61
CA ARG A 145 -8.02 12.26 -33.76
C ARG A 145 -8.75 12.97 -34.88
N TYR A 146 -8.27 12.76 -36.09
CA TYR A 146 -8.96 13.14 -37.31
C TYR A 146 -9.53 11.91 -38.01
N ILE A 147 -10.79 12.03 -38.47
CA ILE A 147 -11.54 10.96 -39.15
C ILE A 147 -12.00 11.51 -40.51
N PHE A 148 -11.70 10.76 -41.58
CA PHE A 148 -11.97 11.11 -42.97
C PHE A 148 -13.25 10.46 -43.51
#